data_AF-A0A932KE26-F1
#
_entry.id   AF-A0A932KE26-F1
#
_cell.length_a   1.000
_cell.length_b   1.000
_cell.length_c   1.000
_cell.angle_alpha   90.00
_cell.angle_beta   90.00
_cell.angle_gamma   90.00
#
_symmetry.space_group_name_H-M   'P 1'
#
loop_
_entity.id
_entity.type
_entity.pdbx_description
1 polymer ?
#
loop_
_entity_poly.entity_id
_entity_poly.type
_entity_poly.pdbx_seq_one_letter_code
_entity_poly.pdbx_strand_id
1 'polypeptide(L)'
;MDNTSPASLQQVWQLYDLQNEFILALGKRSWTRKFKEQVREKVGIMARLLSKVREHSYGYIGGEDVLQAIEEIQGDVKRRIDDL
;
A
#
# COMPACT_ATOMS: atom_id res chain seq x y z
N MET A 1 -27.36 4.16 6.42
CA MET A 1 -27.10 2.74 6.71
C MET A 1 -25.73 2.44 6.15
N ASP A 2 -24.78 2.13 7.04
CA ASP A 2 -23.38 1.84 6.71
C ASP A 2 -23.29 0.66 5.75
N ASN A 3 -22.81 0.92 4.53
CA ASN A 3 -22.57 -0.07 3.48
C ASN A 3 -21.11 -0.56 3.47
N THR A 4 -20.43 -0.52 4.63
CA THR A 4 -19.08 -1.06 4.76
C THR A 4 -19.17 -2.59 4.79
N SER A 5 -19.25 -3.21 3.61
CA SER A 5 -19.18 -4.65 3.43
C SER A 5 -17.95 -5.22 4.16
N PRO A 6 -18.04 -6.38 4.84
CA PRO A 6 -16.89 -7.02 5.51
C PRO A 6 -15.65 -7.17 4.61
N ALA A 7 -15.86 -7.30 3.30
CA ALA A 7 -14.80 -7.37 2.31
C ALA A 7 -14.00 -6.06 2.16
N SER A 8 -14.65 -4.90 2.32
CA SER A 8 -13.99 -3.59 2.24
C SER A 8 -13.08 -3.34 3.45
N LEU A 9 -13.52 -3.73 4.66
CA LEU A 9 -12.68 -3.67 5.87
C LEU A 9 -11.46 -4.58 5.76
N GLN A 10 -11.64 -5.81 5.24
CA GLN A 10 -10.51 -6.72 5.03
C GLN A 10 -9.48 -6.14 4.06
N GLN A 11 -9.92 -5.50 2.97
CA GLN A 11 -9.02 -4.85 2.01
C GLN A 11 -8.25 -3.67 2.63
N VAL A 12 -8.91 -2.90 3.50
CA VAL A 12 -8.25 -1.81 4.24
C VAL A 12 -7.17 -2.35 5.18
N TRP A 13 -7.45 -3.44 5.92
CA TRP A 13 -6.42 -4.09 6.75
C TRP A 13 -5.24 -4.60 5.93
N GLN A 14 -5.48 -5.21 4.77
CA GLN A 14 -4.41 -5.64 3.86
C GLN A 14 -3.54 -4.47 3.37
N LEU A 15 -4.14 -3.29 3.14
CA LEU A 15 -3.38 -2.09 2.79
C LEU A 15 -2.49 -1.63 3.95
N TYR A 16 -3.00 -1.64 5.19
CA TYR A 16 -2.21 -1.31 6.37
C TYR A 16 -1.04 -2.28 6.58
N ASP A 17 -1.27 -3.58 6.42
CA ASP A 17 -0.20 -4.58 6.52
C ASP A 17 0.89 -4.33 5.49
N LEU A 18 0.52 -4.10 4.22
CA LEU A 18 1.48 -3.79 3.15
C LEU A 18 2.22 -2.47 3.41
N GLN A 19 1.53 -1.45 3.92
CA GLN A 19 2.13 -0.17 4.29
C GLN A 19 3.22 -0.37 5.36
N ASN A 20 2.92 -1.13 6.41
CA ASN A 20 3.88 -1.45 7.46
C ASN A 20 5.09 -2.22 6.93
N GLU A 21 4.87 -3.22 6.08
CA GLU A 21 5.97 -3.96 5.44
C GLU A 21 6.87 -3.05 4.60
N PHE A 22 6.29 -2.08 3.90
CA PHE A 22 7.03 -1.12 3.09
C PHE A 22 7.83 -0.12 3.91
N ILE A 23 7.26 0.40 5.01
CA ILE A 23 8.00 1.22 5.97
C ILE A 23 9.22 0.44 6.50
N LEU A 24 9.02 -0.83 6.88
CA LEU A 24 10.11 -1.70 7.33
C LEU A 24 11.14 -1.96 6.22
N ALA A 25 10.70 -2.12 4.97
CA ALA A 25 11.58 -2.29 3.82
C ALA A 25 12.43 -1.03 3.55
N LEU A 26 11.83 0.16 3.62
CA LEU A 26 12.52 1.45 3.45
C LEU A 26 13.59 1.66 4.53
N GLY A 27 13.35 1.18 5.76
CA GLY A 27 14.34 1.19 6.84
C GLY A 27 15.56 0.29 6.60
N LYS A 28 15.55 -0.61 5.61
CA LYS A 28 16.68 -1.49 5.31
C LYS A 28 17.83 -0.74 4.62
N ARG A 29 19.04 -0.96 5.14
CA ARG A 29 20.29 -0.38 4.62
C ARG A 29 20.66 -0.86 3.20
N SER A 30 20.40 -2.13 2.88
CA SER A 30 20.74 -2.70 1.58
C SER A 30 19.57 -3.51 1.00
N TRP A 31 19.41 -3.41 -0.32
CA TRP A 31 18.32 -4.05 -1.06
C TRP A 31 18.93 -5.02 -2.07
N THR A 32 18.93 -6.30 -1.72
CA THR A 32 19.41 -7.35 -2.64
C THR A 32 18.47 -7.47 -3.83
N ARG A 33 18.95 -7.98 -4.97
CA ARG A 33 18.12 -8.22 -6.16
C ARG A 33 16.85 -9.03 -5.85
N LYS A 34 17.00 -10.14 -5.13
CA LYS A 34 15.87 -10.99 -4.72
C LYS A 34 14.86 -10.22 -3.86
N PHE A 35 15.35 -9.39 -2.93
CA PHE A 35 14.47 -8.57 -2.10
C PHE A 35 13.75 -7.50 -2.93
N LYS A 36 14.43 -6.84 -3.87
CA LYS A 36 13.80 -5.89 -4.80
C LYS A 36 12.67 -6.54 -5.61
N GLU A 37 12.90 -7.74 -6.14
CA GLU A 37 11.88 -8.49 -6.90
C GLU A 37 10.65 -8.78 -6.02
N GLN A 38 10.84 -9.23 -4.77
CA GLN A 38 9.76 -9.46 -3.82
C GLN A 38 8.98 -8.19 -3.50
N VAL A 39 9.68 -7.08 -3.22
CA VAL A 39 9.01 -5.81 -2.90
C VAL A 39 8.26 -5.27 -4.13
N ARG A 40 8.82 -5.40 -5.34
CA ARG A 40 8.16 -5.00 -6.59
C ARG A 40 6.85 -5.75 -6.82
N GLU A 41 6.81 -7.05 -6.55
CA GLU A 41 5.56 -7.83 -6.60
C GLU A 41 4.50 -7.27 -5.64
N LYS A 42 4.90 -7.02 -4.39
CA LYS A 42 4.01 -6.45 -3.37
C LYS A 42 3.52 -5.05 -3.74
N VAL A 43 4.34 -4.22 -4.40
CA VAL A 43 3.93 -2.89 -4.88
C VAL A 43 2.76 -3.03 -5.86
N GLY A 44 2.83 -4.02 -6.75
CA GLY A 44 1.74 -4.34 -7.68
C GLY A 44 0.47 -4.80 -6.98
N ILE A 45 0.59 -5.59 -5.90
CA ILE A 45 -0.56 -6.00 -5.06
C ILE A 45 -1.19 -4.77 -4.39
N MET A 46 -0.37 -3.91 -3.79
CA MET A 46 -0.85 -2.69 -3.11
C MET A 46 -1.59 -1.75 -4.07
N ALA A 47 -1.08 -1.57 -5.30
CA ALA A 47 -1.74 -0.73 -6.32
C ALA A 47 -3.16 -1.23 -6.65
N ARG A 48 -3.32 -2.56 -6.81
CA ARG A 48 -4.63 -3.15 -7.10
C ARG A 48 -5.59 -3.02 -5.92
N LEU A 49 -5.09 -3.19 -4.70
CA LEU A 49 -5.89 -3.01 -3.48
C LEU A 49 -6.33 -1.55 -3.29
N LEU A 50 -5.43 -0.59 -3.54
CA LEU A 50 -5.75 0.84 -3.49
C LEU A 50 -6.88 1.21 -4.45
N SER A 51 -6.86 0.71 -5.70
CA SER A 51 -7.94 0.93 -6.66
C SER A 51 -9.28 0.45 -6.11
N LYS A 52 -9.32 -0.80 -5.60
CA LYS A 52 -10.54 -1.40 -5.05
C LYS A 52 -11.06 -0.63 -3.84
N VAL A 53 -10.18 -0.24 -2.93
CA VAL A 53 -10.57 0.55 -1.76
C VAL A 53 -11.08 1.92 -2.19
N ARG A 54 -10.39 2.63 -3.10
CA ARG A 54 -10.88 3.91 -3.66
C ARG A 54 -12.27 3.77 -4.30
N GLU A 55 -12.54 2.69 -5.05
CA GLU A 55 -13.85 2.43 -5.66
C GLU A 55 -14.96 2.21 -4.60
N HIS A 56 -14.64 1.63 -3.45
CA HIS A 56 -15.61 1.30 -2.39
C HIS A 56 -15.70 2.34 -1.26
N SER A 57 -14.71 3.22 -1.12
CA SER A 57 -14.56 4.15 0.01
C SER A 57 -14.87 5.61 -0.33
N TYR A 58 -15.42 5.90 -1.52
CA TYR A 58 -15.90 7.24 -1.88
C TYR A 58 -16.90 7.74 -0.82
N GLY A 59 -16.47 8.72 -0.01
CA GLY A 59 -17.30 9.36 1.03
C GLY A 59 -16.93 9.06 2.49
N TYR A 60 -15.86 8.31 2.78
CA TYR A 60 -15.41 8.09 4.16
C TYR A 60 -14.54 9.27 4.66
N ILE A 61 -15.05 10.04 5.62
CA ILE A 61 -14.33 11.17 6.23
C ILE A 61 -13.05 10.63 6.91
N GLY A 62 -11.89 11.16 6.52
CA GLY A 62 -10.57 10.72 7.01
C GLY A 62 -9.94 9.54 6.26
N GLY A 63 -10.65 8.95 5.29
CA GLY A 63 -10.10 7.90 4.42
C GLY A 63 -9.08 8.43 3.40
N GLU A 64 -9.21 9.69 3.00
CA GLU A 64 -8.35 10.32 2.00
C GLU A 64 -6.91 10.50 2.50
N ASP A 65 -6.72 10.96 3.74
CA ASP A 65 -5.39 11.13 4.35
C ASP A 65 -4.64 9.80 4.44
N VAL A 66 -5.36 8.73 4.80
CA VAL A 66 -4.80 7.37 4.89
C VAL A 66 -4.38 6.87 3.51
N LEU A 67 -5.24 7.04 2.50
CA LEU A 67 -4.94 6.63 1.13
C LEU A 67 -3.75 7.42 0.56
N GLN A 68 -3.66 8.71 0.86
CA GLN A 68 -2.53 9.54 0.46
C GLN A 68 -1.23 9.07 1.12
N ALA A 69 -1.22 8.82 2.43
CA ALA A 69 -0.03 8.32 3.12
C ALA A 69 0.44 6.96 2.56
N ILE A 70 -0.50 6.10 2.17
CA ILE A 70 -0.20 4.83 1.49
C ILE A 70 0.43 5.07 0.12
N GLU A 71 -0.10 6.00 -0.67
CA GLU A 71 0.44 6.33 -2.00
C GLU A 71 1.85 6.92 -1.93
N GLU A 72 2.13 7.76 -0.94
CA GLU A 72 3.47 8.32 -0.67
C GLU A 72 4.47 7.19 -0.40
N ILE A 73 4.15 6.27 0.51
CA ILE A 73 5.00 5.11 0.82
C ILE A 73 5.20 4.22 -0.40
N GLN A 74 4.16 4.00 -1.19
CA GLN A 74 4.28 3.25 -2.44
C GLN A 74 5.25 3.95 -3.43
N GLY A 75 5.16 5.27 -3.55
CA GLY A 75 6.05 6.07 -4.38
C GLY A 75 7.51 5.98 -3.93
N ASP A 76 7.76 6.09 -2.62
CA ASP A 76 9.10 5.97 -2.03
C ASP A 76 9.73 4.61 -2.28
N VAL A 77 8.94 3.55 -2.11
CA VAL A 77 9.40 2.18 -2.39
C VAL A 77 9.73 2.01 -3.87
N LYS A 78 8.87 2.49 -4.78
CA LYS A 78 9.13 2.42 -6.23
C LYS A 78 10.46 3.12 -6.59
N ARG A 79 10.65 4.36 -6.12
CA ARG A 79 11.89 5.10 -6.35
C ARG A 79 13.12 4.33 -5.88
N ARG A 80 13.07 3.76 -4.68
CA ARG A 80 14.20 2.99 -4.12
C ARG A 80 14.49 1.68 -4.84
N ILE A 81 13.49 1.07 -5.47
CA ILE A 81 13.67 -0.11 -6.33
C ILE A 81 14.42 0.28 -7.61
N ASP A 82 14.11 1.44 -8.18
CA ASP A 82 14.57 1.87 -9.51
C ASP A 82 15.89 2.67 -9.47
N ASP A 83 16.24 3.32 -8.36
CA ASP A 83 17.46 4.13 -8.17
C ASP A 83 18.77 3.32 -7.91
N LEU A 84 18.72 1.98 -7.89
CA LEU A 84 19.85 1.09 -7.59
C LEU A 84 19.94 -0.06 -8.59
#